data_AF-A0A9W6JKB1-F1
#
_entry.id   AF-A0A9W6JKB1-F1
#
_cell.length_a   1.000
_cell.length_b   1.000
_cell.length_c   1.000
_cell.angle_alpha   90.00
_cell.angle_beta   90.00
_cell.angle_gamma   90.00
#
_symmetry.space_group_name_H-M   'P 1'
#
loop_
_entity.id
_entity.type
_entity.pdbx_description
1 polymer ?
#
loop_
_entity_poly.entity_id
_entity_poly.type
_entity_poly.pdbx_seq_one_letter_code
_entity_poly.pdbx_strand_id
1 'polypeptide(L)'
;MIRFLFRLLGFLVLAAGFVALVADGARSIAAGALRLTSTEQAWALASADGLASAKTAIAGLGSPGVADPAFAWTLATPACAALIVIGLLLMIVGRRPRPRVGVAP
;
A
#
# COMPACT_ATOMS: atom_id res chain seq x y z
N MET A 1 4.65 13.25 19.30
CA MET A 1 3.25 12.98 18.92
C MET A 1 3.12 12.40 17.51
N ILE A 2 3.96 12.82 16.55
CA ILE A 2 3.92 12.33 15.15
C ILE A 2 4.00 10.80 14.99
N ARG A 3 4.78 10.12 15.83
CA ARG A 3 4.86 8.65 15.92
C ARG A 3 3.50 7.96 16.19
N PHE A 4 2.60 8.59 16.96
CA PHE A 4 1.25 8.08 17.18
C PHE A 4 0.41 8.20 15.91
N LEU A 5 0.55 9.30 15.17
CA LEU A 5 -0.15 9.51 13.90
C LEU A 5 0.25 8.47 12.86
N PHE A 6 1.56 8.20 12.68
CA PHE A 6 2.04 7.13 11.80
C PHE A 6 1.47 5.76 12.18
N ARG A 7 1.39 5.48 13.49
CA ARG A 7 0.81 4.22 13.97
C ARG A 7 -0.69 4.13 13.71
N LEU A 8 -1.44 5.22 13.97
CA LEU A 8 -2.87 5.28 13.69
C LEU A 8 -3.15 5.12 12.19
N LEU A 9 -2.45 5.87 11.35
CA LEU A 9 -2.56 5.77 9.89
C LEU A 9 -2.19 4.37 9.42
N GLY A 10 -1.11 3.80 9.96
CA GLY A 10 -0.67 2.44 9.67
C GLY A 10 -1.74 1.40 10.01
N PHE A 11 -2.40 1.52 11.17
CA PHE A 11 -3.53 0.65 11.53
C PHE A 11 -4.71 0.80 10.56
N LEU A 12 -5.09 2.02 10.20
CA LEU A 12 -6.20 2.27 9.27
C LEU A 12 -5.92 1.68 7.88
N VAL A 13 -4.72 1.91 7.36
CA VAL A 13 -4.28 1.38 6.05
C VAL A 13 -4.19 -0.14 6.08
N LEU A 14 -3.64 -0.71 7.16
CA LEU A 14 -3.55 -2.16 7.33
C LEU A 14 -4.94 -2.81 7.42
N ALA A 15 -5.87 -2.18 8.13
CA ALA A 15 -7.26 -2.63 8.21
C ALA A 15 -7.95 -2.56 6.85
N ALA A 16 -7.76 -1.49 6.07
CA ALA A 16 -8.29 -1.38 4.72
C ALA A 16 -7.73 -2.49 3.80
N GLY A 17 -6.43 -2.79 3.88
CA GLY A 17 -5.81 -3.89 3.16
C GLY A 17 -6.38 -5.27 3.54
N PHE A 18 -6.66 -5.48 4.82
CA PHE A 18 -7.32 -6.71 5.29
C PHE A 18 -8.75 -6.84 4.77
N VAL A 19 -9.55 -5.76 4.82
CA VAL A 19 -10.91 -5.75 4.27
C VAL A 19 -10.90 -6.05 2.78
N ALA A 20 -9.99 -5.43 2.02
CA ALA A 20 -9.83 -5.70 0.60
C ALA A 20 -9.49 -7.18 0.36
N LEU A 21 -8.60 -7.77 1.17
CA LEU A 21 -8.22 -9.19 1.06
C LEU A 21 -9.43 -10.11 1.25
N VAL A 22 -10.25 -9.84 2.27
CA VAL A 22 -11.47 -10.62 2.53
C VAL A 22 -12.48 -10.45 1.40
N ALA A 23 -12.67 -9.24 0.89
CA ALA A 23 -13.59 -8.96 -0.22
C ALA A 23 -13.17 -9.69 -1.51
N ASP A 24 -11.89 -9.62 -1.86
CA ASP A 24 -11.32 -10.33 -3.01
C ASP A 24 -11.37 -11.85 -2.82
N GLY A 25 -11.16 -12.35 -1.60
CA GLY A 25 -11.33 -13.75 -1.25
C GLY A 25 -12.75 -14.23 -1.47
N ALA A 26 -13.75 -13.49 -0.97
CA ALA A 26 -15.16 -13.82 -1.15
C ALA A 26 -15.55 -13.84 -2.64
N ARG A 27 -15.10 -12.84 -3.42
CA ARG A 27 -15.32 -12.81 -4.88
C ARG A 27 -14.62 -13.97 -5.60
N SER A 28 -13.42 -14.34 -5.18
CA SER A 28 -12.67 -15.45 -5.77
C SER A 28 -13.36 -16.79 -5.56
N ILE A 29 -13.90 -17.01 -4.36
CA ILE A 29 -14.68 -18.21 -4.02
C ILE A 29 -15.95 -18.26 -4.87
N ALA A 30 -16.69 -17.15 -4.94
CA ALA A 30 -17.92 -17.07 -5.73
C ALA A 30 -17.68 -17.27 -7.24
N ALA A 31 -16.54 -16.80 -7.76
CA ALA A 31 -16.17 -16.94 -9.16
C ALA A 31 -15.51 -18.29 -9.50
N GLY A 32 -15.14 -19.10 -8.49
CA GLY A 32 -14.38 -20.34 -8.69
C GLY A 32 -12.96 -20.12 -9.26
N ALA A 33 -12.45 -18.90 -9.22
CA ALA A 33 -11.15 -18.52 -9.78
C ALA A 33 -10.53 -17.42 -8.92
N LEU A 34 -9.20 -17.43 -8.79
CA LEU A 34 -8.48 -16.40 -8.04
C LEU A 34 -8.62 -15.05 -8.75
N ARG A 35 -9.35 -14.12 -8.12
CA ARG A 35 -9.58 -12.76 -8.58
C ARG A 35 -9.16 -11.77 -7.52
N LEU A 36 -8.03 -11.12 -7.76
CA LEU A 36 -7.51 -10.05 -6.93
C LEU A 36 -7.66 -8.72 -7.65
N THR A 37 -8.07 -7.70 -6.91
CA THR A 37 -8.18 -6.34 -7.43
C THR A 37 -6.77 -5.74 -7.54
N SER A 38 -6.38 -5.22 -8.70
CA SER A 38 -5.08 -4.56 -8.86
C SER A 38 -5.04 -3.20 -8.17
N THR A 39 -3.85 -2.75 -7.78
CA THR A 39 -3.66 -1.44 -7.13
C THR A 39 -4.12 -0.30 -8.03
N GLU A 40 -3.89 -0.42 -9.34
CA GLU A 40 -4.42 0.52 -10.33
C GLU A 40 -5.96 0.62 -10.29
N GLN A 41 -6.66 -0.51 -10.30
CA GLN A 41 -8.12 -0.54 -10.27
C GLN A 41 -8.65 0.04 -8.95
N ALA A 42 -8.05 -0.35 -7.82
CA ALA A 42 -8.43 0.17 -6.52
C ALA A 42 -8.21 1.69 -6.40
N TRP A 43 -7.11 2.20 -6.95
CA TRP A 43 -6.85 3.65 -6.99
C TRP A 43 -7.81 4.35 -7.94
N ALA A 44 -8.02 3.85 -9.15
CA ALA A 44 -8.97 4.44 -10.11
C ALA A 44 -10.38 4.57 -9.52
N LEU A 45 -10.83 3.58 -8.74
CA LEU A 45 -12.10 3.60 -8.01
C LEU A 45 -12.14 4.68 -6.91
N ALA A 46 -11.01 4.95 -6.25
CA ALA A 46 -10.91 5.97 -5.22
C ALA A 46 -10.74 7.38 -5.79
N SER A 47 -9.93 7.54 -6.84
CA SER A 47 -9.69 8.81 -7.56
C SER A 47 -9.00 8.55 -8.90
N ALA A 48 -9.76 8.69 -9.99
CA ALA A 48 -9.23 8.61 -11.35
C ALA A 48 -8.26 9.77 -11.68
N ASP A 49 -8.59 10.99 -11.24
CA ASP A 49 -7.74 12.18 -11.48
C ASP A 49 -6.38 12.06 -10.77
N GLY A 50 -6.36 11.50 -9.55
CA GLY A 50 -5.13 11.25 -8.82
C GLY A 50 -4.23 10.24 -9.53
N LEU A 51 -4.81 9.17 -10.09
CA LEU A 51 -4.08 8.19 -10.88
C LEU A 51 -3.50 8.81 -12.16
N ALA A 52 -4.31 9.60 -12.88
CA ALA A 52 -3.86 10.28 -14.10
C ALA A 52 -2.70 11.24 -13.80
N SER A 53 -2.83 12.02 -12.73
CA SER A 53 -1.78 12.95 -12.28
C SER A 53 -0.49 12.22 -11.86
N ALA A 54 -0.60 11.05 -11.24
CA ALA A 54 0.56 10.24 -10.88
C ALA A 54 1.27 9.70 -12.13
N LYS A 55 0.51 9.22 -13.13
CA LYS A 55 1.06 8.74 -14.41
C LYS A 55 1.78 9.87 -15.17
N THR A 56 1.20 11.07 -15.24
CA THR A 56 1.83 12.22 -15.90
C THR A 56 3.08 12.70 -15.16
N ALA A 57 3.05 12.72 -13.82
CA ALA A 57 4.22 13.05 -13.02
C ALA A 57 5.37 12.09 -13.32
N ILE A 58 5.12 10.78 -13.37
CA ILE A 58 6.15 9.76 -13.62
C ILE A 58 6.69 9.81 -15.04
N ALA A 59 5.83 10.03 -16.03
CA ALA A 59 6.28 10.30 -17.40
C ALA A 59 7.19 11.54 -17.49
N GLY A 60 7.02 12.51 -16.58
CA GLY A 60 7.84 13.72 -16.48
C GLY A 60 9.21 13.53 -15.81
N LEU A 61 9.51 12.39 -15.16
CA LEU A 61 10.76 12.19 -14.40
C LEU A 61 12.04 12.02 -15.26
N GLY A 62 11.96 12.16 -16.58
CA GLY A 62 13.13 12.17 -17.48
C GLY A 62 13.90 10.84 -17.58
N SER A 63 13.41 9.76 -16.95
CA SER A 63 13.99 8.42 -16.95
C SER A 63 12.96 7.35 -17.42
N PRO A 64 12.39 7.50 -18.63
CA PRO A 64 11.27 6.67 -19.11
C PRO A 64 11.59 5.17 -19.19
N GLY A 65 12.86 4.78 -19.36
CA GLY A 65 13.24 3.38 -19.43
C GLY A 65 13.15 2.59 -18.12
N VAL A 66 13.10 3.26 -16.96
CA VAL A 66 13.12 2.60 -15.64
C VAL A 66 11.93 3.03 -14.77
N ALA A 67 11.57 4.31 -14.80
CA ALA A 67 10.49 4.84 -13.96
C ALA A 67 9.11 4.32 -14.38
N ASP A 68 8.82 4.30 -15.69
CA ASP A 68 7.55 3.79 -16.23
C ASP A 68 7.32 2.30 -15.95
N PRO A 69 8.26 1.38 -16.25
CA PRO A 69 8.04 -0.03 -15.96
C PRO A 69 7.98 -0.30 -14.46
N ALA A 70 8.81 0.35 -13.64
CA ALA A 70 8.76 0.19 -12.19
C ALA A 70 7.40 0.61 -11.61
N PHE A 71 6.84 1.74 -12.08
CA PHE A 71 5.53 2.20 -11.65
C PHE A 71 4.39 1.31 -12.16
N ALA A 72 4.47 0.85 -13.41
CA ALA A 72 3.49 -0.09 -13.94
C ALA A 72 3.47 -1.40 -13.13
N TRP A 73 4.64 -1.90 -12.72
CA TRP A 73 4.76 -3.08 -11.87
C TRP A 73 4.11 -2.88 -10.50
N THR A 74 4.30 -1.72 -9.87
CA THR A 74 3.63 -1.44 -8.58
C THR A 74 2.12 -1.35 -8.74
N LEU A 75 1.62 -0.74 -9.82
CA LEU A 75 0.19 -0.66 -10.13
C LEU A 75 -0.44 -2.02 -10.40
N ALA A 76 0.31 -2.95 -10.99
CA ALA A 76 -0.12 -4.31 -11.26
C ALA A 76 -0.20 -5.20 -10.01
N THR A 77 0.46 -4.84 -8.91
CA THR A 77 0.37 -5.62 -7.67
C THR A 77 -1.05 -5.61 -7.09
N PRO A 78 -1.49 -6.68 -6.40
CA PRO A 78 -2.80 -6.71 -5.79
C PRO A 78 -2.93 -5.65 -4.69
N ALA A 79 -4.01 -4.89 -4.71
CA ALA A 79 -4.25 -3.75 -3.83
C ALA A 79 -4.18 -4.14 -2.34
N CYS A 80 -4.69 -5.33 -2.02
CA CYS A 80 -4.66 -5.90 -0.68
C CYS A 80 -3.21 -6.02 -0.15
N ALA A 81 -2.30 -6.56 -0.98
CA ALA A 81 -0.90 -6.70 -0.61
C ALA A 81 -0.22 -5.34 -0.50
N ALA A 82 -0.46 -4.43 -1.46
CA ALA A 82 0.10 -3.09 -1.43
C ALA A 82 -0.29 -2.33 -0.15
N LEU A 83 -1.58 -2.33 0.22
CA LEU A 83 -2.06 -1.70 1.45
C LEU A 83 -1.50 -2.34 2.71
N ILE A 84 -1.43 -3.68 2.76
CA ILE A 84 -0.84 -4.39 3.91
C ILE A 84 0.62 -4.00 4.10
N VAL A 85 1.42 -3.99 3.02
CA VAL A 85 2.83 -3.61 3.05
C VAL A 85 2.99 -2.15 3.50
N ILE A 86 2.22 -1.22 2.94
CA ILE A 86 2.26 0.20 3.32
C ILE A 86 1.87 0.39 4.79
N GLY A 87 0.80 -0.27 5.25
CA GLY A 87 0.34 -0.22 6.64
C GLY A 87 1.39 -0.75 7.63
N LEU A 88 2.06 -1.86 7.28
CA LEU A 88 3.18 -2.42 8.04
C LEU A 88 4.37 -1.47 8.10
N LEU A 89 4.77 -0.87 6.98
CA LEU A 89 5.86 0.10 6.94
C LEU A 89 5.57 1.31 7.84
N LEU A 90 4.35 1.86 7.77
CA LEU A 90 3.89 2.95 8.64
C LEU A 90 3.96 2.56 10.12
N MET A 91 3.56 1.33 10.48
CA MET A 91 3.70 0.83 11.85
C MET A 91 5.15 0.70 12.31
N ILE A 92 6.04 0.20 11.44
CA ILE A 92 7.47 0.05 11.74
C ILE A 92 8.10 1.41 12.02
N VAL A 93 7.82 2.41 11.17
CA VAL A 93 8.28 3.80 11.34
C VAL A 93 7.71 4.42 12.63
N GLY A 94 6.46 4.11 12.98
CA GLY A 94 5.83 4.55 14.22
C GLY A 94 6.31 3.85 15.49
N ARG A 95 7.11 2.77 15.39
CA ARG A 95 7.51 1.93 16.52
C ARG A 95 8.52 2.66 17.42
N ARG A 96 8.29 2.63 18.73
CA ARG A 96 9.27 3.11 19.72
C ARG A 96 10.44 2.12 19.79
N PRO A 97 11.71 2.57 19.73
CA PRO A 97 12.84 1.66 19.93
C PRO A 97 12.76 1.02 21.32
N ARG A 98 13.03 -0.29 21.39
CA ARG A 98 13.04 -1.02 22.66
C ARG A 98 14.17 -0.45 23.54
N PRO A 99 13.93 -0.23 24.85
CA PRO A 99 15.00 0.12 25.78
C PRO A 99 16.10 -0.95 25.69
N ARG A 100 17.36 -0.52 25.58
CA ARG A 100 18.50 -1.45 25.67
C ARG A 100 18.57 -1.94 27.11
N VAL A 101 18.41 -3.25 27.31
CA VAL A 101 18.60 -3.88 28.63
C VAL A 101 20.10 -3.84 28.94
N GLY A 102 20.49 -3.29 30.10
CA GLY A 102 21.85 -3.46 30.65
C GLY A 102 22.80 -2.25 30.61
N VAL A 103 22.34 -1.00 30.47
CA VAL A 103 23.22 0.15 30.73
C VAL A 103 23.15 0.48 32.23
N ALA A 104 24.13 -0.01 33.00
CA ALA A 104 24.41 0.50 34.34
C ALA A 104 25.16 1.85 34.21
N PRO A 105 24.83 2.88 35.03
CA PRO A 105 25.64 4.09 35.13
C PRO A 105 27.02 3.81 35.74
#